data_AF-A0AAV8FWF1-F1
#
_entry.id   AF-A0AAV8FWF1-F1
#
_cell.length_a   1.000
_cell.length_b   1.000
_cell.length_c   1.000
_cell.angle_alpha   90.00
_cell.angle_beta   90.00
_cell.angle_gamma   90.00
#
_symmetry.space_group_name_H-M   'P 1'
#
loop_
_entity.id
_entity.type
_entity.pdbx_description
1 polymer ?
#
loop_
_entity_poly.entity_id
_entity_poly.type
_entity_poly.pdbx_seq_one_letter_code
_entity_poly.pdbx_strand_id
1 'polypeptide(L)'
;MDTCKPDDSLSPKRQKPRSKPNRSSSVHKSLSWSHSCESRSKDSDSSSLDASRVDLSKLETDALRRYCQHFNIDSSPNPSKEQLIEGVQRHFGSQQLDEMQVLVGFMKAAKRLKNACG
;
A
#
# COMPACT_ATOMS: atom_id res chain seq x y z
N MET A 1 -55.45 -41.11 9.20
CA MET A 1 -55.52 -41.88 10.45
C MET A 1 -54.08 -42.12 10.89
N ASP A 2 -53.50 -41.13 11.56
CA ASP A 2 -53.22 -41.11 13.01
C ASP A 2 -51.90 -41.89 13.28
N THR A 3 -50.83 -41.36 13.86
CA THR A 3 -50.74 -40.30 14.87
C THR A 3 -49.30 -39.77 14.94
N CYS A 4 -49.15 -38.46 15.12
CA CYS A 4 -47.93 -37.79 15.60
C CYS A 4 -47.44 -38.39 16.94
N LYS A 5 -46.12 -38.35 17.19
CA LYS A 5 -45.58 -37.52 18.28
C LYS A 5 -44.17 -36.98 17.98
N PRO A 6 -43.93 -35.69 18.30
CA PRO A 6 -42.63 -35.03 18.29
C PRO A 6 -41.87 -35.28 19.61
N ASP A 7 -40.54 -35.30 19.56
CA ASP A 7 -39.70 -35.11 20.75
C ASP A 7 -39.43 -33.61 20.92
N ASP A 8 -39.76 -33.16 22.12
CA ASP A 8 -39.90 -31.78 22.56
C ASP A 8 -38.80 -31.51 23.59
N SER A 9 -38.32 -30.26 23.59
CA SER A 9 -37.84 -29.56 24.80
C SER A 9 -36.41 -29.91 25.29
N LEU A 10 -35.47 -28.99 25.53
CA LEU A 10 -35.56 -27.55 25.84
C LEU A 10 -34.26 -26.80 25.49
N SER A 11 -34.39 -25.69 24.76
CA SER A 11 -33.71 -24.44 25.11
C SER A 11 -34.78 -23.51 25.68
N PRO A 12 -34.57 -22.75 26.78
CA PRO A 12 -34.30 -21.32 26.56
C PRO A 12 -33.57 -20.54 27.69
N LYS A 13 -33.10 -19.36 27.28
CA LYS A 13 -33.07 -18.05 27.98
C LYS A 13 -32.07 -17.79 29.13
N ARG A 14 -31.12 -16.92 28.78
CA ARG A 14 -30.81 -15.61 29.40
C ARG A 14 -30.88 -15.51 30.93
N GLN A 15 -29.72 -15.29 31.54
CA GLN A 15 -29.60 -14.53 32.79
C GLN A 15 -28.40 -13.55 32.75
N LYS A 16 -28.72 -12.26 32.84
CA LYS A 16 -27.94 -11.12 33.35
C LYS A 16 -28.98 -10.32 34.17
N PRO A 17 -28.65 -9.65 35.30
CA PRO A 17 -27.54 -8.69 35.37
C PRO A 17 -26.86 -8.43 36.74
N ARG A 18 -25.76 -7.63 36.68
CA ARG A 18 -25.29 -6.57 37.64
C ARG A 18 -24.75 -7.01 39.03
N SER A 19 -23.65 -6.49 39.62
CA SER A 19 -22.75 -5.34 39.39
C SER A 19 -21.48 -5.51 40.25
N LYS A 20 -20.31 -5.05 39.79
CA LYS A 20 -19.50 -4.00 40.47
C LYS A 20 -18.32 -3.56 39.59
N PRO A 21 -18.05 -2.24 39.50
CA PRO A 21 -17.06 -1.68 38.60
C PRO A 21 -15.69 -1.70 39.28
N ASN A 22 -14.66 -2.21 38.60
CA ASN A 22 -13.29 -1.87 38.98
C ASN A 22 -12.82 -0.67 38.16
N ARG A 23 -12.27 0.29 38.88
CA ARG A 23 -11.99 1.66 38.47
C ARG A 23 -11.00 1.74 37.31
N SER A 24 -11.25 2.76 36.51
CA SER A 24 -10.51 3.23 35.36
C SER A 24 -9.02 3.44 35.60
N SER A 25 -8.20 2.97 34.66
CA SER A 25 -6.96 3.62 34.23
C SER A 25 -6.79 3.35 32.73
N SER A 26 -7.80 3.71 31.94
CA SER A 26 -7.62 3.85 30.50
C SER A 26 -7.01 5.23 30.29
N VAL A 27 -5.69 5.27 30.11
CA VAL A 27 -5.00 6.44 29.59
C VAL A 27 -5.48 6.64 28.15
N HIS A 28 -6.51 7.46 27.98
CA HIS A 28 -6.90 7.98 26.68
C HIS A 28 -5.72 8.83 26.20
N LYS A 29 -4.86 8.26 25.36
CA LYS A 29 -4.04 9.06 24.46
C LYS A 29 -4.96 9.51 23.33
N SER A 30 -5.79 10.51 23.62
CA SER A 30 -6.37 11.34 22.59
C SER A 30 -5.21 12.09 21.95
N LEU A 31 -4.78 11.63 20.78
CA LEU A 31 -4.01 12.48 19.88
C LEU A 31 -4.99 13.54 19.37
N SER A 32 -5.13 14.64 20.12
CA SER A 32 -5.79 15.83 19.64
C SER A 32 -4.86 16.46 18.60
N TRP A 33 -4.96 15.98 17.35
CA TRP A 33 -4.39 16.68 16.22
C TRP A 33 -5.26 17.92 15.97
N SER A 34 -4.95 19.00 16.67
CA SER A 34 -5.60 20.29 16.47
C SER A 34 -5.17 20.83 15.12
N HIS A 35 -6.11 20.90 14.18
CA HIS A 35 -5.97 21.65 12.94
C HIS A 35 -5.98 23.14 13.30
N SER A 36 -4.80 23.70 13.57
CA SER A 36 -4.65 25.14 13.72
C SER A 36 -4.58 25.75 12.32
N CYS A 37 -5.71 26.24 11.82
CA CYS A 37 -5.76 27.10 10.66
C CYS A 37 -5.23 28.49 11.07
N GLU A 38 -3.90 28.66 11.03
CA GLU A 38 -3.30 30.00 10.99
C GLU A 38 -2.88 30.30 9.55
N SER A 39 -3.77 30.98 8.83
CA SER A 39 -3.43 31.63 7.58
C SER A 39 -2.49 32.80 7.86
N ARG A 40 -1.19 32.62 7.59
CA ARG A 40 -0.29 33.75 7.31
C ARG A 40 0.56 33.46 6.07
N SER A 41 0.18 34.17 5.02
CA SER A 41 0.95 34.45 3.82
C SER A 41 2.39 34.88 4.13
N LYS A 42 3.38 34.19 3.56
CA LYS A 42 4.38 34.72 2.61
C LYS A 42 5.43 33.65 2.35
N ASP A 43 5.84 33.59 1.08
CA ASP A 43 6.99 32.86 0.56
C ASP A 43 6.90 31.33 0.73
N SER A 44 6.19 30.70 -0.22
CA SER A 44 6.29 29.27 -0.46
C SER A 44 7.70 28.95 -0.99
N ASP A 45 8.67 28.86 -0.09
CA ASP A 45 9.74 27.90 -0.27
C ASP A 45 9.07 26.53 -0.35
N SER A 46 9.01 25.97 -1.56
CA SER A 46 8.46 24.64 -1.83
C SER A 46 9.37 23.56 -1.26
N SER A 47 9.61 23.59 0.05
CA SER A 47 10.12 22.49 0.86
C SER A 47 8.94 21.60 1.26
N SER A 48 8.16 21.15 0.27
CA SER A 48 7.33 19.97 0.48
C SER A 48 8.22 18.78 0.16
N LEU A 49 8.71 18.13 1.21
CA LEU A 49 8.96 16.70 1.25
C LEU A 49 9.98 16.21 0.22
N ASP A 50 11.14 15.76 0.69
CA ASP A 50 11.93 14.71 0.04
C ASP A 50 11.03 13.50 -0.26
N ALA A 51 10.23 13.59 -1.33
CA ALA A 51 9.61 12.46 -1.98
C ALA A 51 10.80 11.66 -2.48
N SER A 52 11.16 10.60 -1.75
CA SER A 52 12.33 9.75 -1.97
C SER A 52 12.51 9.52 -3.47
N ARG A 53 13.35 10.36 -4.10
CA ARG A 53 13.49 10.37 -5.55
C ARG A 53 14.32 9.15 -5.86
N VAL A 54 13.72 8.19 -6.59
CA VAL A 54 14.39 6.95 -6.90
C VAL A 54 15.67 7.26 -7.69
N ASP A 55 16.81 6.89 -7.13
CA ASP A 55 18.11 7.04 -7.78
C ASP A 55 18.33 5.89 -8.78
N LEU A 56 18.00 6.17 -10.04
CA LEU A 56 18.14 5.21 -11.14
C LEU A 56 19.60 4.99 -11.57
N SER A 57 20.54 5.83 -11.11
CA SER A 57 21.96 5.66 -11.45
C SER A 57 22.56 4.38 -10.84
N LYS A 58 21.93 3.87 -9.77
CA LYS A 58 22.27 2.63 -9.07
C LYS A 58 21.90 1.37 -9.85
N LEU A 59 21.09 1.49 -10.90
CA LEU A 59 20.76 0.37 -11.78
C LEU A 59 21.90 0.09 -12.76
N GLU A 60 22.09 -1.18 -13.06
CA GLU A 60 22.93 -1.64 -14.16
C GLU A 60 22.38 -1.15 -15.50
N THR A 61 23.27 -0.85 -16.46
CA THR A 61 22.88 -0.42 -17.81
C THR A 61 21.95 -1.42 -18.49
N ASP A 62 22.16 -2.72 -18.28
CA ASP A 62 21.29 -3.77 -18.85
C ASP A 62 19.89 -3.76 -18.22
N ALA A 63 19.75 -3.46 -16.93
CA ALA A 63 18.45 -3.31 -16.30
C ALA A 63 17.68 -2.12 -16.89
N LEU A 64 18.37 -0.99 -17.11
CA LEU A 64 17.79 0.18 -17.77
C LEU A 64 17.36 -0.14 -19.21
N ARG A 65 18.19 -0.86 -19.97
CA ARG A 65 17.85 -1.29 -21.34
C ARG A 65 16.64 -2.21 -21.38
N ARG A 66 16.55 -3.19 -20.46
CA ARG A 66 15.37 -4.07 -20.33
C ARG A 66 14.10 -3.27 -20.05
N TYR A 67 14.17 -2.26 -19.18
CA TYR A 67 13.04 -1.38 -18.91
C TYR A 67 12.62 -0.60 -20.17
N CYS A 68 13.57 0.04 -20.87
CA CYS A 68 13.27 0.77 -22.10
C CYS A 68 12.63 -0.13 -23.17
N GLN A 69 13.14 -1.34 -23.36
CA GLN A 69 12.57 -2.30 -24.31
C GLN A 69 11.16 -2.74 -23.90
N HIS A 70 10.93 -3.00 -22.61
CA HIS A 70 9.64 -3.45 -22.11
C HIS A 70 8.52 -2.42 -22.31
N PHE A 71 8.86 -1.14 -22.17
CA PHE A 71 7.91 -0.03 -22.30
C PHE A 71 8.03 0.72 -23.64
N ASN A 72 8.78 0.17 -24.60
CA ASN A 72 9.03 0.78 -25.91
C ASN A 72 9.46 2.25 -25.82
N ILE A 73 10.33 2.58 -24.87
CA ILE A 73 10.91 3.91 -24.72
C ILE A 73 11.96 4.10 -25.82
N ASP A 74 11.66 4.96 -26.79
CA ASP A 74 12.56 5.31 -27.89
C ASP A 74 13.93 5.72 -27.35
N SER A 75 14.88 4.82 -27.54
CA SER A 75 16.29 5.06 -27.23
C SER A 75 17.03 5.04 -28.56
N SER A 76 17.93 5.99 -28.78
CA SER A 76 18.84 5.98 -29.92
C SER A 76 19.53 4.61 -30.05
N PRO A 77 20.02 4.20 -31.24
CA PRO A 77 20.58 2.85 -31.45
C PRO A 77 21.73 2.49 -30.50
N ASN A 78 22.42 3.48 -29.94
CA ASN A 78 23.40 3.27 -28.88
C ASN A 78 23.33 4.40 -27.84
N PRO A 79 22.39 4.31 -26.87
CA PRO A 79 22.21 5.36 -25.87
C PRO A 79 23.27 5.24 -24.78
N SER A 80 23.73 6.39 -24.27
CA SER A 80 24.58 6.42 -23.07
C SER A 80 23.77 6.03 -21.82
N LYS A 81 24.46 5.68 -20.72
CA LYS A 81 23.78 5.38 -19.44
C LYS A 81 22.91 6.56 -18.96
N GLU A 82 23.38 7.78 -19.13
CA GLU A 82 22.65 8.99 -18.75
C GLU A 82 21.37 9.17 -19.57
N GLN A 83 21.44 8.94 -20.89
CA GLN A 83 20.26 9.00 -21.76
C GLN A 83 19.21 7.96 -21.40
N LEU A 84 19.64 6.74 -21.05
CA LEU A 84 18.74 5.71 -20.54
C LEU A 84 18.08 6.16 -19.23
N ILE A 85 18.86 6.69 -18.28
CA ILE A 85 18.32 7.18 -17.00
C ILE A 85 17.27 8.26 -17.24
N GLU A 86 17.54 9.23 -18.11
CA GLU A 86 16.61 10.33 -18.39
C GLU A 86 15.28 9.81 -18.97
N GLY A 87 15.35 8.91 -19.96
CA GLY A 87 14.19 8.28 -20.56
C GLY A 87 13.36 7.48 -19.54
N VAL A 88 14.03 6.65 -18.74
CA VAL A 88 13.38 5.85 -17.68
C VAL A 88 12.76 6.76 -16.63
N GLN A 89 13.45 7.81 -16.19
CA GLN A 89 12.95 8.71 -15.16
C GLN A 89 11.67 9.42 -15.60
N ARG A 90 11.65 9.93 -16.84
CA ARG A 90 10.49 10.60 -17.41
C ARG A 90 9.30 9.64 -17.53
N HIS A 91 9.53 8.44 -18.05
CA HIS A 91 8.48 7.44 -18.20
C HIS A 91 7.96 6.96 -16.84
N PHE A 92 8.85 6.57 -15.93
CA PHE A 92 8.52 6.08 -14.60
C PHE A 92 7.70 7.09 -13.79
N GLY A 93 8.10 8.37 -13.82
CA GLY A 93 7.37 9.44 -13.14
C GLY A 93 6.00 9.77 -13.76
N SER A 94 5.77 9.39 -15.01
CA SER A 94 4.49 9.62 -15.71
C SER A 94 3.54 8.42 -15.61
N GLN A 95 3.98 7.28 -15.07
CA GLN A 95 3.13 6.10 -14.97
C GLN A 95 1.97 6.34 -14.01
N GLN A 96 0.76 6.01 -14.47
CA GLN A 96 -0.40 5.87 -13.61
C GLN A 96 -0.73 4.39 -13.47
N LEU A 97 -0.77 3.90 -12.24
CA LEU A 97 -0.95 2.49 -11.92
C LEU A 97 -2.07 2.33 -10.90
N ASP A 98 -2.83 1.25 -11.04
CA ASP A 98 -3.77 0.80 -10.01
C ASP A 98 -2.98 0.11 -8.88
N GLU A 99 -3.02 0.71 -7.69
CA GLU A 99 -2.24 0.25 -6.54
C GLU A 99 -2.58 -1.20 -6.14
N MET A 100 -3.86 -1.59 -6.24
CA MET A 100 -4.31 -2.93 -5.89
C MET A 100 -3.83 -3.97 -6.89
N GLN A 101 -3.88 -3.67 -8.18
CA GLN A 101 -3.34 -4.57 -9.21
C GLN A 101 -1.83 -4.74 -9.06
N VAL A 102 -1.08 -3.67 -8.79
CA VAL A 102 0.38 -3.72 -8.58
C VAL A 102 0.72 -4.57 -7.36
N LEU A 103 0.06 -4.33 -6.22
CA LEU A 103 0.34 -5.07 -4.98
C LEU A 103 0.01 -6.56 -5.12
N VAL A 104 -1.15 -6.89 -5.70
CA VAL A 104 -1.56 -8.28 -5.93
C VAL A 104 -0.61 -8.97 -6.91
N GLY A 105 -0.23 -8.30 -8.00
CA GLY A 105 0.73 -8.80 -8.99
C GLY A 105 2.10 -9.08 -8.36
N PHE A 106 2.61 -8.13 -7.57
CA PHE A 106 3.87 -8.27 -6.85
C PHE A 106 3.86 -9.44 -5.87
N MET A 107 2.83 -9.56 -5.02
CA MET A 107 2.71 -10.68 -4.07
C MET A 107 2.66 -12.03 -4.79
N LYS A 108 1.94 -12.12 -5.92
CA LYS A 108 1.87 -13.34 -6.72
C LYS A 108 3.23 -13.73 -7.29
N ALA A 109 3.99 -12.77 -7.80
CA ALA A 109 5.35 -13.00 -8.31
C ALA A 109 6.31 -13.42 -7.18
N ALA A 110 6.29 -12.73 -6.04
CA ALA A 110 7.14 -13.06 -4.88
C ALA A 110 6.85 -14.46 -4.32
N LYS A 111 5.57 -14.88 -4.30
CA LYS A 111 5.19 -16.25 -3.91
C LYS A 111 5.76 -17.31 -4.86
N ARG A 112 5.80 -17.04 -6.17
CA ARG A 112 6.39 -17.97 -7.16
C ARG A 112 7.90 -18.11 -7.01
N LEU A 113 8.59 -17.03 -6.64
CA LEU A 113 10.05 -17.06 -6.44
C LEU A 113 10.46 -18.11 -5.39
N LYS A 114 9.67 -18.25 -4.32
CA LYS A 114 9.92 -19.26 -3.27
C LYS A 114 9.83 -20.71 -3.78
N ASN A 115 9.10 -20.93 -4.89
CA ASN A 115 8.85 -22.27 -5.42
C ASN A 115 9.74 -22.61 -6.63
N ALA A 116 10.55 -21.66 -7.12
CA ALA A 116 11.42 -21.84 -8.29
C ALA A 116 12.86 -22.25 -7.92
N CYS A 117 13.22 -22.23 -6.63
CA CYS A 117 14.47 -22.77 -6.08
C CYS A 117 14.26 -24.08 -5.30
N GLY A 118 13.29 -24.91 -5.72
CA GLY A 118 13.03 -26.24 -5.17
C GLY A 118 13.61 -27.33 -6.06
#